data_AF-A0AAN9BXR5-F1
#
_entry.id   AF-A0AAN9BXR5-F1
#
_cell.length_a   1.000
_cell.length_b   1.000
_cell.length_c   1.000
_cell.angle_alpha   90.00
_cell.angle_beta   90.00
_cell.angle_gamma   90.00
#
_symmetry.space_group_name_H-M   'P 1'
#
loop_
_entity.id
_entity.type
_entity.pdbx_description
1 polymer ?
#
loop_
_entity_poly.entity_id
_entity_poly.type
_entity_poly.pdbx_seq_one_letter_code
_entity_poly.pdbx_strand_id
1 'polypeptide(L)'
;MSSSCRRNRFVSILSKGSFVLKRFMAGGVAIGTGMAERDVTSRLPSLFLDGWPSAAYQKFAWLGKYGPCFPVNGDQILVLTEPTEFYEVLKVKTRKAKKRITLASLYLGTGPLEHDLVSCVHEACSNAADRKKTDFKVNFLLDMTRGSRGEVNSRTMLQGLLNEFPEQVGVSLYHTPDLRGLLRSVVPERFNEVIGLTHMKVYLVDDSLIISGANLSNDYFTNRQDRYVLFNDCKAMADFFDDLVKTVSSFSFQLHKDDSLHLHKTWDSHPFQGRKNYFKWAAGERVESLLKCQIEMQKGVYRQLYLQPHLPEDERTSDLSDDKGQTFDTWVYPLVQMGPLNIQRDEHATLQLMRDASNDDEILMASGYFNLTDQFMEVILQESLAKYRLLMAAPEVREEIVLQW
;
A
#
# COMPACT_ATOMS: atom_id res chain seq x y z
N MET A 1 -9.43 -29.41 -2.70
CA MET A 1 -9.95 -28.84 -1.44
C MET A 1 -9.07 -27.65 -1.05
N SER A 2 -9.62 -26.43 -1.20
CA SER A 2 -9.19 -25.14 -0.62
C SER A 2 -7.67 -24.84 -0.49
N SER A 3 -7.05 -24.34 -1.57
CA SER A 3 -5.71 -23.74 -1.59
C SER A 3 -5.70 -22.32 -0.98
N SER A 4 -4.94 -22.13 0.11
CA SER A 4 -4.70 -20.82 0.73
C SER A 4 -3.55 -20.10 0.01
N CYS A 5 -3.87 -19.09 -0.78
CA CYS A 5 -2.92 -18.33 -1.60
C CYS A 5 -2.32 -17.15 -0.80
N ARG A 6 -0.99 -17.11 -0.66
CA ARG A 6 -0.24 -15.97 -0.08
C ARG A 6 -0.32 -14.79 -1.05
N ARG A 7 -0.72 -13.60 -0.58
CA ARG A 7 -0.96 -12.40 -1.40
C ARG A 7 -0.18 -11.19 -0.85
N ASN A 8 0.69 -10.63 -1.67
CA ASN A 8 1.51 -9.43 -1.37
C ASN A 8 1.15 -8.29 -2.33
N ARG A 9 1.54 -7.06 -1.98
CA ARG A 9 1.13 -5.79 -2.59
C ARG A 9 2.23 -5.19 -3.46
N PHE A 10 1.85 -4.47 -4.50
CA PHE A 10 2.77 -3.74 -5.38
C PHE A 10 2.39 -2.24 -5.43
N VAL A 11 3.41 -1.42 -5.64
CA VAL A 11 3.27 -0.02 -6.02
C VAL A 11 4.10 0.15 -7.29
N SER A 12 3.46 0.52 -8.38
CA SER A 12 4.15 0.80 -9.65
C SER A 12 4.53 2.29 -9.68
N ILE A 13 5.82 2.58 -9.86
CA ILE A 13 6.38 3.94 -9.98
C ILE A 13 7.02 4.06 -11.37
N LEU A 14 6.62 5.06 -12.15
CA LEU A 14 7.10 5.29 -13.51
C LEU A 14 7.91 6.58 -13.61
N SER A 15 9.11 6.55 -14.22
CA SER A 15 9.86 7.78 -14.57
C SER A 15 10.35 7.79 -16.03
N LYS A 16 10.61 9.01 -16.55
CA LYS A 16 11.03 9.29 -17.94
C LYS A 16 12.29 8.49 -18.32
N GLY A 17 12.12 7.39 -19.05
CA GLY A 17 13.22 6.63 -19.66
C GLY A 17 13.45 5.22 -19.09
N SER A 18 12.67 4.78 -18.09
CA SER A 18 12.73 3.40 -17.59
C SER A 18 11.37 2.97 -17.04
N PHE A 19 10.88 1.81 -17.49
CA PHE A 19 9.87 1.12 -16.71
C PHE A 19 10.58 0.41 -15.57
N VAL A 20 10.25 0.78 -14.34
CA VAL A 20 10.75 0.03 -13.20
C VAL A 20 9.56 -0.53 -12.44
N LEU A 21 9.27 -1.81 -12.68
CA LEU A 21 8.63 -2.65 -11.67
C LEU A 21 9.68 -2.90 -10.57
N LYS A 22 10.04 -1.87 -9.80
CA LYS A 22 11.10 -1.98 -8.79
C LYS A 22 10.52 -2.61 -7.54
N ARG A 23 10.80 -3.90 -7.35
CA ARG A 23 11.05 -4.41 -6.01
C ARG A 23 12.55 -4.26 -5.73
N PHE A 24 12.85 -3.24 -4.95
CA PHE A 24 14.10 -2.91 -4.27
C PHE A 24 15.06 -4.10 -4.06
N MET A 25 16.28 -3.94 -4.58
CA MET A 25 17.48 -4.71 -4.24
C MET A 25 18.50 -3.74 -3.62
N ALA A 26 19.22 -4.23 -2.62
CA ALA A 26 20.40 -3.60 -2.04
C ALA A 26 21.66 -4.05 -2.80
N GLY A 27 22.57 -3.10 -3.04
CA GLY A 27 24.03 -3.29 -3.09
C GLY A 27 24.66 -3.96 -4.31
N GLY A 28 25.30 -3.16 -5.15
CA GLY A 28 26.36 -3.59 -6.05
C GLY A 28 27.19 -2.39 -6.51
N VAL A 29 28.45 -2.32 -6.08
CA VAL A 29 29.43 -1.27 -6.44
C VAL A 29 29.59 -1.22 -7.97
N ALA A 30 29.42 -0.04 -8.58
CA ALA A 30 29.71 0.17 -10.00
C ALA A 30 30.99 1.00 -10.16
N ILE A 31 32.05 0.34 -10.60
CA ILE A 31 33.19 0.95 -11.29
C ILE A 31 32.71 1.26 -12.72
N GLY A 32 32.94 2.48 -13.18
CA GLY A 32 32.40 2.98 -14.44
C GLY A 32 33.04 2.40 -15.71
N THR A 33 32.36 2.61 -16.84
CA THR A 33 32.82 3.27 -18.07
C THR A 33 31.62 3.45 -19.00
N GLY A 34 31.55 4.58 -19.69
CA GLY A 34 30.42 4.93 -20.55
C GLY A 34 30.44 4.28 -21.92
N MET A 35 29.29 4.33 -22.60
CA MET A 35 29.18 4.53 -24.04
C MET A 35 27.75 4.95 -24.40
N ALA A 36 27.66 5.97 -25.23
CA ALA A 36 26.42 6.54 -25.76
C ALA A 36 25.79 5.60 -26.77
N GLU A 37 24.46 5.51 -26.81
CA GLU A 37 23.77 4.92 -27.95
C GLU A 37 22.46 5.64 -28.29
N ARG A 38 22.22 5.70 -29.60
CA ARG A 38 21.45 6.72 -30.30
C ARG A 38 19.98 6.36 -30.41
N ASP A 39 19.22 7.44 -30.51
CA ASP A 39 17.81 7.57 -30.81
C ASP A 39 17.38 6.79 -32.07
N VAL A 40 16.44 5.84 -31.91
CA VAL A 40 15.71 5.20 -33.01
C VAL A 40 14.24 5.11 -32.61
N THR A 41 13.51 6.22 -32.73
CA THR A 41 12.05 6.20 -32.80
C THR A 41 11.59 6.86 -34.09
N SER A 42 11.47 6.06 -35.15
CA SER A 42 10.82 6.50 -36.38
C SER A 42 9.70 5.54 -36.78
N ARG A 43 8.48 6.11 -36.78
CA ARG A 43 7.27 5.71 -37.53
C ARG A 43 6.46 4.53 -36.97
N LEU A 44 5.46 4.87 -36.15
CA LEU A 44 4.18 4.17 -36.10
C LEU A 44 3.03 5.17 -36.34
N PRO A 45 1.92 4.78 -36.99
CA PRO A 45 0.86 5.70 -37.42
C PRO A 45 0.04 6.22 -36.24
N SER A 46 -0.21 7.52 -36.25
CA SER A 46 -0.97 8.29 -35.26
C SER A 46 -2.47 7.99 -35.32
N LEU A 47 -2.95 7.10 -34.46
CA LEU A 47 -4.36 7.02 -34.05
C LEU A 47 -4.36 6.65 -32.56
N PHE A 48 -5.12 7.40 -31.73
CA PHE A 48 -5.11 7.47 -30.25
C PHE A 48 -4.09 8.45 -29.65
N LEU A 49 -4.24 9.74 -29.98
CA LEU A 49 -3.63 10.84 -29.21
C LEU A 49 -4.62 11.28 -28.11
N ASP A 50 -4.62 10.53 -27.01
CA ASP A 50 -5.03 11.08 -25.71
C ASP A 50 -3.83 11.90 -25.18
N GLY A 51 -4.03 13.19 -24.88
CA GLY A 51 -2.99 14.19 -24.61
C GLY A 51 -2.13 13.97 -23.36
N TRP A 52 -1.20 13.02 -23.38
CA TRP A 52 -0.23 12.77 -22.30
C TRP A 52 1.22 12.84 -22.80
N PRO A 53 2.06 13.79 -22.34
CA PRO A 53 3.34 14.13 -22.99
C PRO A 53 4.58 13.40 -22.43
N SER A 54 4.49 12.11 -22.10
CA SER A 54 5.69 11.26 -22.01
C SER A 54 5.45 9.86 -22.56
N ALA A 55 6.38 9.36 -23.39
CA ALA A 55 6.31 8.00 -23.95
C ALA A 55 6.21 6.92 -22.85
N ALA A 56 6.82 7.17 -21.69
CA ALA A 56 6.72 6.32 -20.51
C ALA A 56 5.30 6.27 -19.94
N TYR A 57 4.62 7.41 -19.81
CA TYR A 57 3.22 7.43 -19.39
C TYR A 57 2.34 6.67 -20.38
N GLN A 58 2.48 6.94 -21.69
CA GLN A 58 1.66 6.29 -22.72
C GLN A 58 1.80 4.77 -22.70
N LYS A 59 3.00 4.24 -22.42
CA LYS A 59 3.24 2.79 -22.29
C LYS A 59 2.47 2.14 -21.14
N PHE A 60 2.19 2.87 -20.04
CA PHE A 60 1.61 2.31 -18.82
C PHE A 60 0.30 2.94 -18.38
N ALA A 61 -0.30 3.83 -19.18
CA ALA A 61 -1.58 4.45 -18.91
C ALA A 61 -2.71 3.42 -18.68
N TRP A 62 -2.57 2.23 -19.27
CA TRP A 62 -3.50 1.12 -19.06
C TRP A 62 -3.59 0.65 -17.60
N LEU A 63 -2.59 0.92 -16.75
CA LEU A 63 -2.65 0.65 -15.30
C LEU A 63 -3.80 1.42 -14.63
N GLY A 64 -4.21 2.56 -15.21
CA GLY A 64 -5.38 3.33 -14.78
C GLY A 64 -6.72 2.57 -14.87
N LYS A 65 -6.75 1.43 -15.60
CA LYS A 65 -7.90 0.50 -15.59
C LYS A 65 -8.02 -0.24 -14.26
N TYR A 66 -6.90 -0.48 -13.58
CA TYR A 66 -6.81 -1.31 -12.38
C TYR A 66 -6.68 -0.53 -11.08
N GLY A 67 -6.18 0.71 -11.12
CA GLY A 67 -6.07 1.55 -9.94
C GLY A 67 -6.10 3.04 -10.27
N PRO A 68 -6.24 3.91 -9.26
CA PRO A 68 -6.08 5.34 -9.45
C PRO A 68 -4.63 5.68 -9.86
N CYS A 69 -4.44 6.85 -10.47
CA CYS A 69 -3.14 7.38 -10.88
C CYS A 69 -2.87 8.70 -10.18
N PHE A 70 -1.76 8.81 -9.45
CA PHE A 70 -1.35 10.03 -8.79
C PHE A 70 -0.10 10.58 -9.46
N PRO A 71 -0.20 11.74 -10.14
CA PRO A 71 0.97 12.43 -10.63
C PRO A 71 1.70 13.08 -9.43
N VAL A 72 3.02 12.93 -9.39
CA VAL A 72 3.92 13.46 -8.36
C VAL A 72 5.22 13.91 -9.00
N ASN A 73 6.05 14.65 -8.26
CA ASN A 73 7.43 14.90 -8.66
C ASN A 73 8.36 13.82 -8.08
N GLY A 74 9.35 13.40 -8.85
CA GLY A 74 10.30 12.37 -8.45
C GLY A 74 11.09 12.74 -7.21
N ASP A 75 11.33 14.05 -6.98
CA ASP A 75 11.98 14.58 -5.78
C ASP A 75 11.13 14.46 -4.50
N GLN A 76 9.82 14.27 -4.64
CA GLN A 76 8.93 13.95 -3.53
C GLN A 76 9.02 12.49 -3.10
N ILE A 77 9.69 11.63 -3.88
CA ILE A 77 9.83 10.20 -3.59
C ILE A 77 11.23 9.91 -3.04
N LEU A 78 11.28 9.45 -1.80
CA LEU A 78 12.52 9.04 -1.14
C LEU A 78 12.46 7.56 -0.78
N VAL A 79 13.53 6.85 -1.11
CA VAL A 79 13.75 5.45 -0.70
C VAL A 79 14.61 5.48 0.56
N LEU A 80 14.04 5.10 1.70
CA LEU A 80 14.82 4.93 2.93
C LEU A 80 15.48 3.55 2.87
N THR A 81 16.75 3.46 3.26
CA THR A 81 17.52 2.22 3.10
C THR A 81 17.69 1.47 4.41
N GLU A 82 17.72 2.17 5.55
CA GLU A 82 18.00 1.55 6.85
C GLU A 82 16.76 1.48 7.77
N PRO A 83 16.62 0.43 8.61
CA PRO A 83 15.55 0.33 9.61
C PRO A 83 15.49 1.55 10.55
N THR A 84 16.65 2.04 10.94
CA THR A 84 16.80 3.19 11.85
C THR A 84 16.36 4.49 11.18
N GLU A 85 16.64 4.65 9.89
CA GLU A 85 16.16 5.78 9.08
C GLU A 85 14.63 5.77 8.99
N PHE A 86 14.03 4.60 8.70
CA PHE A 86 12.57 4.43 8.70
C PHE A 86 11.95 4.85 10.03
N TYR A 87 12.48 4.36 11.14
CA TYR A 87 11.99 4.66 12.48
C TYR A 87 12.09 6.15 12.81
N GLU A 88 13.24 6.78 12.56
CA GLU A 88 13.45 8.19 12.89
C GLU A 88 12.62 9.13 12.01
N VAL A 89 12.50 8.84 10.71
CA VAL A 89 11.61 9.60 9.81
C VAL A 89 10.15 9.51 10.28
N LEU A 90 9.69 8.30 10.63
CA LEU A 90 8.34 8.09 11.13
C LEU A 90 8.08 8.87 12.43
N LYS A 91 9.00 8.81 13.39
CA LYS A 91 8.91 9.58 14.65
C LYS A 91 8.87 11.08 14.43
N VAL A 92 9.84 11.61 13.69
CA VAL A 92 9.96 13.06 13.48
C VAL A 92 8.71 13.61 12.79
N LYS A 93 8.17 12.90 11.80
CA LYS A 93 6.92 13.28 11.15
C LYS A 93 5.74 13.20 12.12
N THR A 94 5.59 12.08 12.83
CA THR A 94 4.51 11.86 13.81
C THR A 94 4.47 12.96 14.85
N ARG A 95 5.61 13.28 15.48
CA ARG A 95 5.72 14.36 16.49
C ARG A 95 5.29 15.72 15.93
N LYS A 96 5.57 15.99 14.65
CA LYS A 96 5.30 17.28 13.99
C LYS A 96 3.94 17.34 13.29
N ALA A 97 3.12 16.29 13.40
CA ALA A 97 1.83 16.21 12.71
C ALA A 97 0.92 17.38 13.06
N LYS A 98 0.18 17.89 12.07
CA LYS A 98 -0.67 19.07 12.21
C LYS A 98 -2.14 18.84 11.88
N LYS A 99 -2.45 17.75 11.18
CA LYS A 99 -3.79 17.44 10.65
C LYS A 99 -4.19 15.99 10.90
N ARG A 100 -3.33 15.01 10.59
CA ARG A 100 -3.69 13.60 10.78
C ARG A 100 -2.50 12.68 10.93
N ILE A 101 -2.72 11.58 11.63
CA ILE A 101 -1.82 10.42 11.68
C ILE A 101 -2.67 9.19 11.35
N THR A 102 -2.27 8.39 10.36
CA THR A 102 -2.94 7.13 10.03
C THR A 102 -1.89 6.04 9.92
N LEU A 103 -1.92 5.07 10.85
CA LEU A 103 -0.94 3.99 10.97
C LEU A 103 -1.65 2.65 10.80
N ALA A 104 -1.43 1.99 9.66
CA ALA A 104 -1.85 0.62 9.43
C ALA A 104 -0.64 -0.31 9.46
N SER A 105 -0.70 -1.36 10.29
CA SER A 105 0.37 -2.36 10.48
C SER A 105 -0.26 -3.70 10.85
N LEU A 106 0.49 -4.79 10.78
CA LEU A 106 0.01 -6.07 11.31
C LEU A 106 -0.19 -5.98 12.84
N TYR A 107 0.76 -5.38 13.53
CA TYR A 107 0.72 -5.11 14.97
C TYR A 107 1.62 -3.91 15.30
N LEU A 108 1.48 -3.41 16.52
CA LEU A 108 2.40 -2.49 17.19
C LEU A 108 3.04 -3.23 18.36
N GLY A 109 4.37 -3.31 18.39
CA GLY A 109 5.11 -3.90 19.50
C GLY A 109 4.95 -3.10 20.80
N THR A 110 5.53 -3.62 21.87
CA THR A 110 5.39 -3.06 23.23
C THR A 110 6.76 -2.80 23.87
N GLY A 111 7.80 -2.68 23.04
CA GLY A 111 9.16 -2.38 23.48
C GLY A 111 9.39 -0.86 23.62
N PRO A 112 10.61 -0.46 24.03
CA PRO A 112 10.95 0.93 24.28
C PRO A 112 10.78 1.85 23.06
N LEU A 113 11.13 1.37 21.86
CA LEU A 113 11.03 2.16 20.63
C LEU A 113 9.58 2.37 20.20
N GLU A 114 8.73 1.37 20.40
CA GLU A 114 7.30 1.48 20.17
C GLU A 114 6.64 2.44 21.17
N HIS A 115 7.09 2.43 22.43
CA HIS A 115 6.66 3.40 23.44
C HIS A 115 7.04 4.83 23.06
N ASP A 116 8.26 5.05 22.56
CA ASP A 116 8.73 6.35 22.07
C ASP A 116 7.91 6.82 20.85
N LEU A 117 7.58 5.92 19.91
CA LEU A 117 6.67 6.25 18.81
C LEU A 117 5.25 6.63 19.31
N VAL A 118 4.69 5.88 20.26
CA VAL A 118 3.39 6.20 20.89
C VAL A 118 3.45 7.53 21.63
N SER A 119 4.56 7.84 22.30
CA SER A 119 4.82 9.15 22.91
C SER A 119 4.82 10.27 21.88
N CYS A 120 5.39 10.06 20.69
CA CYS A 120 5.33 11.04 19.61
C CYS A 120 3.88 11.30 19.14
N VAL A 121 3.02 10.27 19.13
CA VAL A 121 1.58 10.42 18.83
C VAL A 121 0.88 11.21 19.94
N HIS A 122 1.18 10.91 21.20
CA HIS A 122 0.67 11.63 22.36
C HIS A 122 1.02 13.13 22.30
N GLU A 123 2.30 13.45 22.03
CA GLU A 123 2.78 14.81 21.85
C GLU A 123 2.02 15.54 20.74
N ALA A 124 1.76 14.87 19.61
CA ALA A 124 1.00 15.46 18.50
C ALA A 124 -0.46 15.74 18.88
N CYS A 125 -1.12 14.82 19.59
CA CYS A 125 -2.48 15.02 20.12
C CYS A 125 -2.53 16.19 21.11
N SER A 126 -1.58 16.25 22.04
CA SER A 126 -1.47 17.33 23.04
C SER A 126 -1.27 18.69 22.36
N ASN A 127 -0.33 18.77 21.42
CA ASN A 127 -0.09 19.98 20.62
C ASN A 127 -1.33 20.42 19.82
N ALA A 128 -2.11 19.48 19.29
CA ALA A 128 -3.36 19.79 18.60
C ALA A 128 -4.42 20.32 19.57
N ALA A 129 -4.54 19.73 20.76
CA ALA A 129 -5.44 20.18 21.82
C ALA A 129 -5.10 21.59 22.32
N ASP A 130 -3.82 21.88 22.59
CA ASP A 130 -3.33 23.20 23.00
C ASP A 130 -3.65 24.28 21.96
N ARG A 131 -3.57 23.91 20.68
CA ARG A 131 -3.92 24.78 19.55
C ARG A 131 -5.40 24.81 19.22
N LYS A 132 -6.25 24.12 20.00
CA LYS A 132 -7.70 23.99 19.78
C LYS A 132 -8.05 23.44 18.39
N LYS A 133 -7.20 22.58 17.83
CA LYS A 133 -7.45 21.89 16.55
C LYS A 133 -8.32 20.66 16.75
N THR A 134 -9.63 20.85 16.66
CA THR A 134 -10.62 19.78 16.83
C THR A 134 -10.71 18.83 15.62
N ASP A 135 -10.14 19.22 14.49
CA ASP A 135 -10.10 18.46 13.24
C ASP A 135 -8.91 17.47 13.17
N PHE A 136 -7.98 17.54 14.11
CA PHE A 136 -6.85 16.60 14.19
C PHE A 136 -7.34 15.18 14.53
N LYS A 137 -6.97 14.18 13.72
CA LYS A 137 -7.36 12.77 13.91
C LYS A 137 -6.20 11.82 13.83
N VAL A 138 -6.22 10.79 14.67
CA VAL A 138 -5.28 9.68 14.68
C VAL A 138 -6.05 8.38 14.47
N ASN A 139 -5.67 7.59 13.47
CA ASN A 139 -6.28 6.31 13.16
C ASN A 139 -5.23 5.20 13.18
N PHE A 140 -5.45 4.18 14.02
CA PHE A 140 -4.71 2.93 13.96
C PHE A 140 -5.57 1.85 13.28
N LEU A 141 -5.00 1.10 12.36
CA LEU A 141 -5.60 -0.12 11.81
C LEU A 141 -4.63 -1.29 11.98
N LEU A 142 -4.97 -2.21 12.87
CA LEU A 142 -4.15 -3.37 13.22
C LEU A 142 -4.89 -4.67 12.91
N ASP A 143 -4.17 -5.80 12.90
CA ASP A 143 -4.80 -7.11 12.87
C ASP A 143 -5.29 -7.50 14.27
N MET A 144 -6.53 -7.97 14.38
CA MET A 144 -7.14 -8.32 15.66
C MET A 144 -6.35 -9.42 16.38
N THR A 145 -5.90 -10.45 15.65
CA THR A 145 -5.24 -11.60 16.27
C THR A 145 -3.83 -11.25 16.72
N ARG A 146 -3.06 -10.52 15.88
CA ARG A 146 -1.68 -10.15 16.21
C ARG A 146 -1.62 -8.99 17.19
N GLY A 147 -2.53 -8.03 17.08
CA GLY A 147 -2.64 -6.88 17.98
C GLY A 147 -3.19 -7.21 19.37
N SER A 148 -3.80 -8.38 19.57
CA SER A 148 -4.34 -8.84 20.87
C SER A 148 -3.55 -9.99 21.50
N ARG A 149 -2.34 -10.31 21.00
CA ARG A 149 -1.60 -11.49 21.47
C ARG A 149 -0.88 -11.20 22.79
N GLY A 150 -1.13 -12.04 23.80
CA GLY A 150 -0.55 -11.90 25.14
C GLY A 150 -1.25 -10.85 26.00
N GLU A 151 -0.91 -10.79 27.29
CA GLU A 151 -1.49 -9.83 28.24
C GLU A 151 -1.09 -8.39 27.90
N VAL A 152 0.20 -8.17 27.58
CA VAL A 152 0.73 -6.89 27.10
C VAL A 152 0.84 -6.96 25.59
N ASN A 153 0.06 -6.15 24.88
CA ASN A 153 -0.10 -6.20 23.43
C ASN A 153 -0.38 -4.81 22.83
N SER A 154 -0.65 -4.75 21.52
CA SER A 154 -0.91 -3.49 20.82
C SER A 154 -2.14 -2.74 21.35
N ARG A 155 -3.17 -3.45 21.83
CA ARG A 155 -4.37 -2.83 22.40
C ARG A 155 -4.04 -2.14 23.71
N THR A 156 -3.43 -2.87 24.64
CA THR A 156 -3.04 -2.33 25.95
C THR A 156 -2.06 -1.16 25.81
N MET A 157 -1.16 -1.22 24.82
CA MET A 157 -0.25 -0.13 24.46
C MET A 157 -0.97 1.17 24.06
N LEU A 158 -2.09 1.06 23.35
CA LEU A 158 -2.83 2.19 22.79
C LEU A 158 -3.98 2.68 23.68
N GLN A 159 -4.35 1.94 24.73
CA GLN A 159 -5.43 2.34 25.66
C GLN A 159 -5.20 3.72 26.29
N GLY A 160 -3.95 4.06 26.63
CA GLY A 160 -3.62 5.39 27.18
C GLY A 160 -4.05 6.53 26.26
N LEU A 161 -3.73 6.43 24.97
CA LEU A 161 -4.13 7.42 23.96
C LEU A 161 -5.65 7.49 23.79
N LEU A 162 -6.34 6.34 23.77
CA LEU A 162 -7.81 6.30 23.67
C LEU A 162 -8.52 6.91 24.88
N ASN A 163 -7.95 6.72 26.07
CA ASN A 163 -8.51 7.23 27.30
C ASN A 163 -8.43 8.75 27.38
N GLU A 164 -7.27 9.29 27.02
CA GLU A 164 -6.95 10.73 27.08
C GLU A 164 -7.52 11.52 25.89
N PHE A 165 -7.50 10.95 24.68
CA PHE A 165 -7.90 11.61 23.44
C PHE A 165 -9.02 10.85 22.69
N PRO A 166 -10.17 10.56 23.32
CA PRO A 166 -11.21 9.70 22.75
C PRO A 166 -11.86 10.23 21.47
N GLU A 167 -11.86 11.54 21.28
CA GLU A 167 -12.45 12.17 20.10
C GLU A 167 -11.45 12.24 18.94
N GLN A 168 -10.14 12.26 19.23
CA GLN A 168 -9.08 12.37 18.23
C GLN A 168 -8.55 11.00 17.79
N VAL A 169 -8.44 10.04 18.70
CA VAL A 169 -7.79 8.75 18.47
C VAL A 169 -8.83 7.65 18.25
N GLY A 170 -8.71 6.94 17.14
CA GLY A 170 -9.45 5.71 16.86
C GLY A 170 -8.50 4.54 16.65
N VAL A 171 -8.85 3.36 17.20
CA VAL A 171 -8.09 2.12 17.00
C VAL A 171 -9.02 1.05 16.46
N SER A 172 -8.73 0.60 15.24
CA SER A 172 -9.46 -0.44 14.52
C SER A 172 -8.65 -1.73 14.43
N LEU A 173 -9.32 -2.86 14.61
CA LEU A 173 -8.74 -4.20 14.61
C LEU A 173 -9.48 -5.05 13.57
N TYR A 174 -8.86 -5.26 12.42
CA TYR A 174 -9.45 -6.09 11.38
C TYR A 174 -9.36 -7.57 11.78
N HIS A 175 -10.43 -8.31 11.53
CA HIS A 175 -10.44 -9.75 11.65
C HIS A 175 -10.87 -10.40 10.35
N THR A 176 -10.09 -11.38 9.89
CA THR A 176 -10.36 -12.07 8.64
C THR A 176 -11.62 -12.94 8.70
N PRO A 177 -12.51 -12.87 7.70
CA PRO A 177 -13.71 -13.70 7.66
C PRO A 177 -13.40 -15.19 7.43
N ASP A 178 -12.15 -15.54 7.13
CA ASP A 178 -11.72 -16.93 6.92
C ASP A 178 -11.34 -17.66 8.23
N LEU A 179 -11.06 -16.93 9.31
CA LEU A 179 -10.73 -17.50 10.63
C LEU A 179 -11.98 -17.58 11.52
N ARG A 180 -12.65 -18.74 11.53
CA ARG A 180 -13.96 -18.98 12.19
C ARG A 180 -14.04 -20.32 12.92
N GLY A 181 -14.93 -20.44 13.90
CA GLY A 181 -15.28 -21.71 14.55
C GLY A 181 -14.10 -22.44 15.19
N LEU A 182 -14.07 -23.77 15.07
CA LEU A 182 -12.99 -24.62 15.60
C LEU A 182 -11.60 -24.29 15.04
N LEU A 183 -11.51 -23.73 13.82
CA LEU A 183 -10.23 -23.28 13.27
C LEU A 183 -9.61 -22.19 14.15
N ARG A 184 -10.42 -21.31 14.78
CA ARG A 184 -9.91 -20.32 15.74
C ARG A 184 -9.39 -20.97 17.02
N SER A 185 -10.02 -22.04 17.51
CA SER A 185 -9.67 -22.66 18.79
C SER A 185 -8.57 -23.70 18.70
N VAL A 186 -8.33 -24.27 17.51
CA VAL A 186 -7.40 -25.38 17.29
C VAL A 186 -6.13 -24.96 16.56
N VAL A 187 -6.17 -23.89 15.74
CA VAL A 187 -4.98 -23.43 15.01
C VAL A 187 -4.02 -22.73 15.98
N PRO A 188 -2.80 -23.27 16.20
CA PRO A 188 -1.78 -22.61 17.01
C PRO A 188 -1.50 -21.20 16.46
N GLU A 189 -1.20 -20.25 17.35
CA GLU A 189 -1.07 -18.84 16.98
C GLU A 189 -0.09 -18.55 15.82
N ARG A 190 0.93 -19.40 15.63
CA ARG A 190 1.88 -19.34 14.50
C ARG A 190 1.26 -19.65 13.13
N PHE A 191 0.20 -20.46 13.07
CA PHE A 191 -0.46 -20.87 11.83
C PHE A 191 -1.68 -20.01 11.48
N ASN A 192 -2.18 -19.18 12.42
CA ASN A 192 -3.15 -18.11 12.11
C ASN A 192 -2.59 -17.14 11.06
N GLU A 193 -1.26 -17.06 10.93
CA GLU A 193 -0.56 -16.24 9.93
C GLU A 193 -0.80 -16.70 8.48
N VAL A 194 -1.21 -17.96 8.28
CA VAL A 194 -1.51 -18.53 6.95
C VAL A 194 -2.93 -18.20 6.49
N ILE A 195 -3.81 -17.75 7.40
CA ILE A 195 -5.24 -17.57 7.16
C ILE A 195 -5.57 -16.07 7.13
N GLY A 196 -5.16 -15.38 6.07
CA GLY A 196 -5.75 -14.11 5.63
C GLY A 196 -5.60 -12.89 6.57
N LEU A 197 -4.41 -12.66 7.12
CA LEU A 197 -4.09 -11.44 7.89
C LEU A 197 -4.21 -10.15 7.06
N THR A 198 -4.42 -9.01 7.71
CA THR A 198 -4.16 -7.73 7.01
C THR A 198 -2.67 -7.47 6.97
N HIS A 199 -2.14 -7.29 5.77
CA HIS A 199 -0.75 -6.88 5.56
C HIS A 199 -0.64 -5.39 5.21
N MET A 200 -1.57 -4.54 5.68
CA MET A 200 -1.47 -3.09 5.46
C MET A 200 -0.29 -2.54 6.23
N LYS A 201 0.55 -1.76 5.56
CA LYS A 201 1.75 -1.11 6.08
C LYS A 201 1.82 0.28 5.49
N VAL A 202 0.94 1.10 6.01
CA VAL A 202 0.66 2.46 5.54
C VAL A 202 0.92 3.34 6.75
N TYR A 203 1.97 4.16 6.67
CA TYR A 203 2.32 5.09 7.73
C TYR A 203 2.21 6.50 7.18
N LEU A 204 1.07 7.11 7.45
CA LEU A 204 0.68 8.39 6.91
C LEU A 204 0.71 9.43 8.02
N VAL A 205 1.34 10.57 7.73
CA VAL A 205 1.32 11.74 8.59
C VAL A 205 1.07 12.97 7.73
N ASP A 206 -0.03 13.66 7.98
CA ASP A 206 -0.54 14.77 7.19
C ASP A 206 -0.67 14.43 5.70
N ASP A 207 0.22 14.96 4.86
CA ASP A 207 0.26 14.72 3.41
C ASP A 207 1.50 13.89 2.99
N SER A 208 2.23 13.34 3.97
CA SER A 208 3.32 12.38 3.75
C SER A 208 2.85 10.94 3.96
N LEU A 209 3.33 10.03 3.12
CA LEU A 209 2.98 8.61 3.16
C LEU A 209 4.26 7.77 3.10
N ILE A 210 4.43 6.84 4.04
CA ILE A 210 5.43 5.77 3.94
C ILE A 210 4.71 4.46 3.65
N ILE A 211 5.06 3.81 2.55
CA ILE A 211 4.67 2.43 2.25
C ILE A 211 5.85 1.53 2.55
N SER A 212 5.62 0.44 3.29
CA SER A 212 6.70 -0.46 3.69
C SER A 212 6.28 -1.93 3.79
N GLY A 213 7.25 -2.84 3.89
CA GLY A 213 7.05 -4.22 4.35
C GLY A 213 7.31 -4.42 5.85
N ALA A 214 7.79 -3.39 6.56
CA ALA A 214 8.06 -3.42 8.00
C ALA A 214 6.81 -3.26 8.87
N ASN A 215 6.74 -3.97 10.00
CA ASN A 215 5.75 -3.69 11.05
C ASN A 215 6.29 -2.63 12.03
N LEU A 216 5.44 -2.10 12.90
CA LEU A 216 5.83 -1.21 13.98
C LEU A 216 6.41 -2.01 15.16
N SER A 217 7.64 -2.49 15.04
CA SER A 217 8.30 -3.24 16.11
C SER A 217 9.82 -3.07 16.15
N ASN A 218 10.42 -3.34 17.31
CA ASN A 218 11.85 -3.16 17.59
C ASN A 218 12.76 -3.72 16.49
N ASP A 219 12.56 -4.97 16.07
CA ASP A 219 13.40 -5.59 15.04
C ASP A 219 13.36 -4.79 13.74
N TYR A 220 12.18 -4.32 13.33
CA TYR A 220 11.96 -3.52 12.12
C TYR A 220 12.41 -2.06 12.24
N PHE A 221 12.70 -1.60 13.46
CA PHE A 221 13.26 -0.27 13.73
C PHE A 221 14.79 -0.30 13.86
N THR A 222 15.39 -1.49 13.98
CA THR A 222 16.82 -1.63 14.32
C THR A 222 17.59 -2.47 13.29
N ASN A 223 17.23 -3.74 13.16
CA ASN A 223 18.11 -4.75 12.53
C ASN A 223 17.47 -5.48 11.34
N ARG A 224 16.14 -5.44 11.23
CA ARG A 224 15.38 -6.10 10.17
C ARG A 224 15.04 -5.10 9.07
N GLN A 225 15.88 -5.09 8.04
CA GLN A 225 15.69 -4.29 6.85
C GLN A 225 14.48 -4.75 6.05
N ASP A 226 13.64 -3.80 5.67
CA ASP A 226 12.59 -3.97 4.67
C ASP A 226 12.67 -2.83 3.65
N ARG A 227 11.64 -2.71 2.79
CA ARG A 227 11.50 -1.61 1.84
C ARG A 227 10.74 -0.47 2.49
N TYR A 228 11.17 0.75 2.23
CA TYR A 228 10.49 1.95 2.73
C TYR A 228 10.47 2.99 1.63
N VAL A 229 9.27 3.34 1.16
CA VAL A 229 9.09 4.41 0.17
C VAL A 229 8.33 5.52 0.82
N LEU A 230 9.01 6.64 1.04
CA LEU A 230 8.42 7.88 1.52
C LEU A 230 7.99 8.73 0.32
N PHE A 231 6.73 9.11 0.32
CA PHE A 231 6.17 10.13 -0.55
C PHE A 231 5.90 11.38 0.30
N ASN A 232 6.62 12.47 0.04
CA ASN A 232 6.52 13.71 0.78
C ASN A 232 5.54 14.69 0.10
N ASP A 233 4.63 15.25 0.90
CA ASP A 233 3.71 16.30 0.48
C ASP A 233 2.86 15.91 -0.75
N CYS A 234 2.48 14.63 -0.83
CA CYS A 234 1.65 14.06 -1.89
C CYS A 234 0.18 13.96 -1.43
N LYS A 235 -0.47 15.12 -1.22
CA LYS A 235 -1.80 15.22 -0.60
C LYS A 235 -2.85 14.28 -1.19
N ALA A 236 -3.04 14.29 -2.52
CA ALA A 236 -4.10 13.49 -3.16
C ALA A 236 -3.90 11.98 -2.94
N MET A 237 -2.65 11.51 -2.97
CA MET A 237 -2.32 10.12 -2.70
C MET A 237 -2.46 9.80 -1.20
N ALA A 238 -2.03 10.71 -0.32
CA ALA A 238 -2.22 10.56 1.12
C ALA A 238 -3.71 10.46 1.47
N ASP A 239 -4.57 11.31 0.91
CA ASP A 239 -6.03 11.24 1.07
C ASP A 239 -6.58 9.87 0.66
N PHE A 240 -6.16 9.35 -0.50
CA PHE A 240 -6.60 8.03 -0.96
C PHE A 240 -6.21 6.89 0.01
N PHE A 241 -4.97 6.88 0.50
CA PHE A 241 -4.54 5.84 1.45
C PHE A 241 -5.20 5.99 2.82
N ASP A 242 -5.45 7.21 3.28
CA ASP A 242 -6.21 7.50 4.50
C ASP A 242 -7.65 6.98 4.36
N ASP A 243 -8.31 7.24 3.23
CA ASP A 243 -9.66 6.75 2.93
C ASP A 243 -9.71 5.23 2.77
N LEU A 244 -8.67 4.60 2.19
CA LEU A 244 -8.55 3.15 2.11
C LEU A 244 -8.46 2.53 3.51
N VAL A 245 -7.61 3.08 4.38
CA VAL A 245 -7.47 2.60 5.77
C VAL A 245 -8.77 2.82 6.55
N LYS A 246 -9.42 3.98 6.41
CA LYS A 246 -10.74 4.26 7.02
C LYS A 246 -11.83 3.34 6.50
N THR A 247 -11.81 3.01 5.22
CA THR A 247 -12.76 2.06 4.61
C THR A 247 -12.61 0.69 5.23
N VAL A 248 -11.38 0.18 5.40
CA VAL A 248 -11.15 -1.10 6.09
C VAL A 248 -11.49 -1.02 7.58
N SER A 249 -11.17 0.09 8.22
CA SER A 249 -11.56 0.37 9.61
C SER A 249 -13.08 0.33 9.80
N SER A 250 -13.85 0.78 8.81
CA SER A 250 -15.32 0.83 8.86
C SER A 250 -16.00 -0.54 8.94
N PHE A 251 -15.29 -1.64 8.63
CA PHE A 251 -15.77 -3.01 8.78
C PHE A 251 -14.88 -3.85 9.71
N SER A 252 -14.09 -3.17 10.54
CA SER A 252 -13.22 -3.75 11.57
C SER A 252 -13.80 -3.52 12.97
N PHE A 253 -13.30 -4.26 13.96
CA PHE A 253 -13.62 -3.99 15.36
C PHE A 253 -13.03 -2.64 15.78
N GLN A 254 -13.72 -1.91 16.64
CA GLN A 254 -13.26 -0.69 17.29
C GLN A 254 -12.85 -1.03 18.72
N LEU A 255 -11.65 -0.64 19.11
CA LEU A 255 -11.17 -0.75 20.49
C LEU A 255 -11.71 0.41 21.32
N HIS A 256 -12.31 0.07 22.45
CA HIS A 256 -12.84 1.03 23.42
C HIS A 256 -11.89 1.21 24.62
N LYS A 257 -12.20 2.22 25.44
CA LYS A 257 -11.44 2.62 26.63
C LYS A 257 -11.22 1.52 27.67
N ASP A 258 -12.19 0.63 27.77
CA ASP A 258 -12.22 -0.51 28.69
C ASP A 258 -11.60 -1.79 28.09
N ASP A 259 -10.82 -1.63 27.01
CA ASP A 259 -10.28 -2.72 26.19
C ASP A 259 -11.33 -3.58 25.48
N SER A 260 -12.61 -3.23 25.51
CA SER A 260 -13.64 -3.99 24.77
C SER A 260 -13.55 -3.75 23.26
N LEU A 261 -14.00 -4.75 22.49
CA LEU A 261 -13.99 -4.72 21.01
C LEU A 261 -15.41 -4.77 20.47
N HIS A 262 -15.87 -3.68 19.88
CA HIS A 262 -17.21 -3.59 19.29
C HIS A 262 -17.14 -3.44 17.77
N LEU A 263 -18.21 -3.78 17.06
CA LEU A 263 -18.26 -3.50 15.61
C LEU A 263 -18.35 -1.98 15.38
N HIS A 264 -17.76 -1.53 14.28
CA HIS A 264 -17.92 -0.14 13.85
C HIS A 264 -19.41 0.20 13.68
N LYS A 265 -19.84 1.40 14.09
CA LYS A 265 -21.26 1.82 14.14
C LYS A 265 -22.02 1.72 12.81
N THR A 266 -21.30 1.78 11.69
CA THR A 266 -21.89 1.66 10.34
C THR A 266 -21.82 0.23 9.80
N TRP A 267 -21.49 -0.75 10.63
CA TRP A 267 -21.24 -2.13 10.21
C TRP A 267 -21.95 -3.13 11.10
N ASP A 268 -22.74 -3.99 10.47
CA ASP A 268 -23.62 -4.97 11.12
C ASP A 268 -23.19 -6.42 10.86
N SER A 269 -22.22 -6.64 9.97
CA SER A 269 -21.78 -7.98 9.60
C SER A 269 -20.62 -8.47 10.47
N HIS A 270 -20.89 -9.36 11.41
CA HIS A 270 -19.83 -9.86 12.28
C HIS A 270 -18.81 -10.74 11.48
N PRO A 271 -17.48 -10.48 11.58
CA PRO A 271 -16.45 -11.16 10.76
C PRO A 271 -16.31 -12.67 11.01
N PHE A 272 -16.65 -13.18 12.20
CA PHE A 272 -16.63 -14.62 12.48
C PHE A 272 -17.93 -15.25 13.01
N GLN A 273 -18.87 -14.46 13.55
CA GLN A 273 -20.18 -14.96 14.02
C GLN A 273 -21.30 -14.83 12.97
N GLY A 274 -21.16 -13.91 12.01
CA GLY A 274 -22.19 -13.63 10.99
C GLY A 274 -22.12 -14.55 9.77
N ARG A 275 -22.74 -14.18 8.65
CA ARG A 275 -22.65 -14.93 7.39
C ARG A 275 -21.34 -14.63 6.66
N LYS A 276 -20.47 -15.62 6.47
CA LYS A 276 -19.13 -15.48 5.85
C LYS A 276 -19.15 -14.80 4.49
N ASN A 277 -19.96 -15.31 3.57
CA ASN A 277 -20.00 -14.79 2.20
C ASN A 277 -20.60 -13.38 2.14
N TYR A 278 -21.56 -13.07 3.02
CA TYR A 278 -22.13 -11.73 3.12
C TYR A 278 -21.09 -10.72 3.62
N PHE A 279 -20.32 -11.05 4.66
CA PHE A 279 -19.21 -10.19 5.11
C PHE A 279 -18.24 -9.91 3.97
N LYS A 280 -17.77 -10.97 3.28
CA LYS A 280 -16.80 -10.85 2.18
C LYS A 280 -17.32 -9.95 1.06
N TRP A 281 -18.57 -10.17 0.65
CA TRP A 281 -19.23 -9.36 -0.36
C TRP A 281 -19.37 -7.90 0.09
N ALA A 282 -19.98 -7.63 1.26
CA ALA A 282 -20.23 -6.27 1.72
C ALA A 282 -18.94 -5.47 1.96
N ALA A 283 -17.89 -6.10 2.48
CA ALA A 283 -16.60 -5.46 2.71
C ALA A 283 -15.86 -5.23 1.38
N GLY A 284 -15.94 -6.21 0.47
CA GLY A 284 -15.44 -6.08 -0.91
C GLY A 284 -16.10 -4.92 -1.65
N GLU A 285 -17.41 -4.81 -1.60
CA GLU A 285 -18.17 -3.73 -2.23
C GLU A 285 -17.79 -2.35 -1.70
N ARG A 286 -17.52 -2.19 -0.39
CA ARG A 286 -17.05 -0.92 0.17
C ARG A 286 -15.69 -0.49 -0.39
N VAL A 287 -14.73 -1.41 -0.42
CA VAL A 287 -13.39 -1.12 -0.96
C VAL A 287 -13.45 -0.89 -2.47
N GLU A 288 -14.23 -1.69 -3.21
CA GLU A 288 -14.39 -1.54 -4.65
C GLU A 288 -15.11 -0.23 -5.01
N SER A 289 -16.08 0.20 -4.20
CA SER A 289 -16.75 1.50 -4.35
C SER A 289 -15.77 2.67 -4.17
N LEU A 290 -14.90 2.63 -3.15
CA LEU A 290 -13.83 3.61 -2.97
C LEU A 290 -12.92 3.67 -4.20
N LEU A 291 -12.45 2.52 -4.68
CA LEU A 291 -11.54 2.44 -5.83
C LEU A 291 -12.19 2.99 -7.11
N LYS A 292 -13.44 2.60 -7.38
CA LYS A 292 -14.21 3.11 -8.52
C LYS A 292 -14.41 4.62 -8.42
N CYS A 293 -14.82 5.12 -7.26
CA CYS A 293 -15.01 6.55 -7.03
C CYS A 293 -13.74 7.33 -7.31
N GLN A 294 -12.59 6.88 -6.78
CA GLN A 294 -11.30 7.54 -7.00
C GLN A 294 -10.90 7.55 -8.48
N ILE A 295 -11.05 6.43 -9.18
CA ILE A 295 -10.74 6.31 -10.61
C ILE A 295 -11.64 7.24 -11.43
N GLU A 296 -12.94 7.28 -11.14
CA GLU A 296 -13.89 8.14 -11.88
C GLU A 296 -13.67 9.64 -11.58
N MET A 297 -13.35 10.01 -10.33
CA MET A 297 -12.96 11.39 -10.00
C MET A 297 -11.75 11.84 -10.81
N GLN A 298 -10.72 11.00 -10.92
CA GLN A 298 -9.51 11.32 -11.69
C GLN A 298 -9.79 11.44 -13.19
N LYS A 299 -10.63 10.56 -13.74
CA LYS A 299 -11.10 10.69 -15.14
C LYS A 299 -11.90 11.97 -15.36
N GLY A 300 -12.73 12.37 -14.39
CA GLY A 300 -13.53 13.59 -14.44
C GLY A 300 -12.67 14.86 -14.45
N VAL A 301 -11.69 14.95 -13.54
CA VAL A 301 -10.72 16.05 -13.50
C VAL A 301 -9.95 16.15 -14.82
N TYR A 302 -9.47 15.02 -15.34
CA TYR A 302 -8.78 14.99 -16.63
C TYR A 302 -9.68 15.48 -17.77
N ARG A 303 -10.92 14.99 -17.85
CA ARG A 303 -11.88 15.40 -18.87
C ARG A 303 -12.15 16.91 -18.83
N GLN A 304 -12.26 17.48 -17.63
CA GLN A 304 -12.49 18.92 -17.45
C GLN A 304 -11.26 19.78 -17.81
N LEU A 305 -10.04 19.28 -17.64
CA LEU A 305 -8.83 20.02 -18.01
C LEU A 305 -8.60 20.02 -19.52
N TYR A 306 -8.88 18.90 -20.20
CA TYR A 306 -8.55 18.73 -21.63
C TYR A 306 -9.68 19.01 -22.63
N LEU A 307 -10.96 18.93 -22.21
CA LEU A 307 -12.11 19.20 -23.10
C LEU A 307 -12.67 20.62 -22.97
N GLN A 308 -11.91 21.60 -22.45
CA GLN A 308 -12.32 23.01 -22.52
C GLN A 308 -12.07 23.54 -23.94
N PRO A 309 -13.11 23.78 -24.76
CA PRO A 309 -12.95 24.10 -26.20
C PRO A 309 -12.48 25.53 -26.47
N HIS A 310 -12.16 26.30 -25.43
CA HIS A 310 -11.83 27.73 -25.49
C HIS A 310 -10.35 28.03 -25.20
N LEU A 311 -9.52 27.01 -24.94
CA LEU A 311 -8.08 27.18 -24.72
C LEU A 311 -7.30 26.89 -26.02
N PRO A 312 -6.29 27.72 -26.37
CA PRO A 312 -5.44 27.52 -27.55
C PRO A 312 -4.80 26.13 -27.61
N GLU A 313 -4.56 25.63 -28.82
CA GLU A 313 -3.99 24.29 -29.07
C GLU A 313 -2.59 24.09 -28.46
N ASP A 314 -1.79 25.16 -28.38
CA ASP A 314 -0.43 25.13 -27.83
C ASP A 314 -0.41 25.05 -26.28
N GLU A 315 -1.50 25.41 -25.60
CA GLU A 315 -1.64 25.28 -24.13
C GLU A 315 -2.22 23.91 -23.73
N ARG A 316 -2.73 23.11 -24.69
CA ARG A 316 -3.27 21.76 -24.42
C ARG A 316 -2.18 20.70 -24.21
N THR A 317 -0.93 21.02 -24.54
CA THR A 317 0.24 20.12 -24.44
C THR A 317 1.18 20.42 -23.28
N SER A 318 0.92 21.46 -22.47
CA SER A 318 1.77 21.74 -21.31
C SER A 318 1.55 20.70 -20.22
N ASP A 319 2.65 20.17 -19.69
CA ASP A 319 2.75 19.24 -18.57
C ASP A 319 1.59 19.37 -17.57
N LEU A 320 1.02 18.24 -17.17
CA LEU A 320 0.00 18.15 -16.10
C LEU A 320 0.42 19.08 -14.98
N SER A 321 -0.25 20.21 -14.87
CA SER A 321 -0.01 21.23 -13.86
C SER A 321 -1.21 21.23 -12.93
N ASP A 322 -0.94 21.26 -11.63
CA ASP A 322 -2.01 21.52 -10.67
C ASP A 322 -2.52 22.97 -10.80
N ASP A 323 -3.54 23.34 -10.01
CA ASP A 323 -4.08 24.71 -9.95
C ASP A 323 -3.02 25.80 -9.64
N LYS A 324 -1.77 25.41 -9.32
CA LYS A 324 -0.62 26.27 -9.04
C LYS A 324 0.44 26.26 -10.14
N GLY A 325 0.22 25.58 -11.27
CA GLY A 325 1.18 25.50 -12.38
C GLY A 325 2.29 24.47 -12.18
N GLN A 326 2.15 23.52 -11.24
CA GLN A 326 3.22 22.58 -10.92
C GLN A 326 3.24 21.38 -11.88
N THR A 327 4.24 21.31 -12.75
CA THR A 327 4.47 20.16 -13.64
C THR A 327 4.77 18.88 -12.85
N PHE A 328 4.35 17.71 -13.35
CA PHE A 328 4.67 16.40 -12.77
C PHE A 328 5.54 15.55 -13.71
N ASP A 329 6.50 14.81 -13.17
CA ASP A 329 7.43 13.96 -13.94
C ASP A 329 7.31 12.45 -13.64
N THR A 330 6.49 12.10 -12.65
CA THR A 330 6.37 10.74 -12.11
C THR A 330 4.90 10.38 -11.89
N TRP A 331 4.53 9.14 -12.22
CA TRP A 331 3.16 8.64 -12.02
C TRP A 331 3.17 7.41 -11.12
N VAL A 332 2.31 7.44 -10.10
CA VAL A 332 2.18 6.38 -9.10
C VAL A 332 0.81 5.73 -9.23
N TYR A 333 0.79 4.40 -9.42
CA TYR A 333 -0.42 3.60 -9.47
C TYR A 333 -0.47 2.67 -8.25
N PRO A 334 -1.18 3.04 -7.16
CA PRO A 334 -1.36 2.15 -6.03
C PRO A 334 -2.40 1.07 -6.38
N LEU A 335 -1.91 -0.14 -6.58
CA LEU A 335 -2.73 -1.30 -6.90
C LEU A 335 -3.14 -2.02 -5.61
N VAL A 336 -4.41 -2.44 -5.54
CA VAL A 336 -4.99 -3.06 -4.35
C VAL A 336 -5.28 -4.54 -4.59
N GLN A 337 -4.74 -5.38 -3.72
CA GLN A 337 -5.03 -6.81 -3.64
C GLN A 337 -5.68 -7.14 -2.29
N MET A 338 -6.94 -7.58 -2.30
CA MET A 338 -7.66 -8.11 -1.13
C MET A 338 -8.50 -9.31 -1.53
N GLY A 339 -7.86 -10.37 -2.00
CA GLY A 339 -8.62 -11.48 -2.57
C GLY A 339 -9.57 -12.25 -1.63
N PRO A 340 -9.44 -12.27 -0.28
CA PRO A 340 -10.52 -12.74 0.59
C PRO A 340 -11.83 -11.98 0.43
N LEU A 341 -11.75 -10.73 -0.05
CA LEU A 341 -12.87 -9.84 -0.38
C LEU A 341 -13.13 -9.76 -1.90
N ASN A 342 -12.55 -10.67 -2.68
CA ASN A 342 -12.66 -10.72 -4.14
C ASN A 342 -12.10 -9.48 -4.89
N ILE A 343 -11.06 -8.84 -4.34
CA ILE A 343 -10.38 -7.72 -4.99
C ILE A 343 -9.01 -8.19 -5.50
N GLN A 344 -8.86 -8.20 -6.83
CA GLN A 344 -7.74 -8.80 -7.56
C GLN A 344 -7.07 -7.83 -8.56
N ARG A 345 -7.18 -6.52 -8.35
CA ARG A 345 -6.74 -5.49 -9.32
C ARG A 345 -5.23 -5.54 -9.58
N ASP A 346 -4.46 -5.74 -8.53
CA ASP A 346 -3.01 -5.91 -8.59
C ASP A 346 -2.56 -7.17 -9.34
N GLU A 347 -3.20 -8.31 -9.04
CA GLU A 347 -2.98 -9.58 -9.72
C GLU A 347 -3.23 -9.45 -11.23
N HIS A 348 -4.37 -8.88 -11.62
CA HIS A 348 -4.69 -8.65 -13.03
C HIS A 348 -3.73 -7.68 -13.72
N ALA A 349 -3.34 -6.59 -13.05
CA ALA A 349 -2.39 -5.64 -13.60
C ALA A 349 -1.01 -6.30 -13.79
N THR A 350 -0.54 -7.09 -12.82
CA THR A 350 0.75 -7.78 -12.92
C THR A 350 0.75 -8.83 -14.04
N LEU A 351 -0.34 -9.59 -14.19
CA LEU A 351 -0.49 -10.54 -15.30
C LEU A 351 -0.49 -9.83 -16.66
N GLN A 352 -1.22 -8.73 -16.79
CA GLN A 352 -1.24 -7.93 -18.02
C GLN A 352 0.15 -7.38 -18.34
N LEU A 353 0.87 -6.88 -17.33
CA LEU A 353 2.22 -6.38 -17.50
C LEU A 353 3.18 -7.46 -18.03
N MET A 354 3.09 -8.69 -17.51
CA MET A 354 3.88 -9.82 -17.97
C MET A 354 3.54 -10.22 -19.40
N ARG A 355 2.25 -10.18 -19.78
CA ARG A 355 1.77 -10.48 -21.14
C ARG A 355 2.21 -9.43 -22.17
N ASP A 356 2.19 -8.16 -21.79
CA ASP A 356 2.54 -7.04 -22.66
C ASP A 356 4.06 -6.85 -22.84
N ALA A 357 4.87 -7.56 -22.04
CA ALA A 357 6.32 -7.51 -22.13
C ALA A 357 6.82 -8.19 -23.41
N SER A 358 7.71 -7.52 -24.14
CA SER A 358 8.26 -8.02 -25.42
C SER A 358 9.43 -8.98 -25.21
N ASN A 359 9.89 -9.60 -26.30
CA ASN A 359 11.09 -10.44 -26.34
C ASN A 359 12.40 -9.70 -25.99
N ASP A 360 12.38 -8.37 -26.06
CA ASP A 360 13.51 -7.50 -25.69
C ASP A 360 13.48 -7.12 -24.20
N ASP A 361 12.34 -7.32 -23.52
CA ASP A 361 12.20 -7.04 -22.10
C ASP A 361 12.79 -8.17 -21.23
N GLU A 362 13.41 -7.79 -20.11
CA GLU A 362 13.86 -8.72 -19.07
C GLU A 362 13.10 -8.44 -17.76
N ILE A 363 12.46 -9.48 -17.21
CA ILE A 363 11.72 -9.43 -15.94
C ILE A 363 12.52 -10.17 -14.87
N LEU A 364 12.99 -9.40 -13.87
CA LEU A 364 13.70 -9.90 -12.70
C LEU A 364 12.72 -10.12 -11.56
N MET A 365 12.66 -11.34 -11.00
CA MET A 365 11.80 -11.66 -9.86
C MET A 365 12.52 -12.45 -8.78
N ALA A 366 12.05 -12.36 -7.54
CA ALA A 366 12.52 -13.18 -6.42
C ALA A 366 11.38 -14.04 -5.86
N SER A 367 11.48 -15.36 -5.96
CA SER A 367 10.38 -16.30 -5.61
C SER A 367 10.17 -16.43 -4.10
N GLY A 368 11.16 -16.11 -3.27
CA GLY A 368 10.99 -16.06 -1.80
C GLY A 368 10.02 -14.97 -1.32
N TYR A 369 9.57 -14.13 -2.24
CA TYR A 369 8.98 -12.84 -1.96
C TYR A 369 7.77 -12.53 -2.85
N PHE A 370 7.75 -13.13 -4.05
CA PHE A 370 6.64 -13.15 -5.00
C PHE A 370 6.04 -14.56 -5.00
N ASN A 371 4.77 -14.69 -4.64
CA ASN A 371 4.09 -15.98 -4.68
C ASN A 371 3.72 -16.30 -6.14
N LEU A 372 4.45 -17.21 -6.77
CA LEU A 372 4.18 -17.70 -8.12
C LEU A 372 2.97 -18.63 -8.09
N THR A 373 1.78 -18.05 -8.26
CA THR A 373 0.52 -18.79 -8.43
C THR A 373 0.50 -19.53 -9.77
N ASP A 374 -0.39 -20.50 -9.92
CA ASP A 374 -0.57 -21.24 -11.17
C ASP A 374 -0.80 -20.30 -12.36
N GLN A 375 -1.56 -19.21 -12.16
CA GLN A 375 -1.80 -18.20 -13.19
C GLN A 375 -0.53 -17.42 -13.58
N PHE A 376 0.28 -17.01 -12.60
CA PHE A 376 1.56 -16.36 -12.92
C PHE A 376 2.50 -17.33 -13.64
N MET A 377 2.56 -18.59 -13.19
CA MET A 377 3.38 -19.62 -13.84
C MET A 377 2.93 -19.91 -15.27
N GLU A 378 1.62 -19.99 -15.52
CA GLU A 378 1.06 -20.15 -16.86
C GLU A 378 1.46 -18.99 -17.78
N VAL A 379 1.29 -17.74 -17.32
CA VAL A 379 1.72 -16.57 -18.10
C VAL A 379 3.22 -16.58 -18.37
N ILE A 380 4.05 -16.85 -17.36
CA ILE A 380 5.50 -16.87 -17.51
C ILE A 380 5.95 -17.96 -18.50
N LEU A 381 5.33 -19.14 -18.47
CA LEU A 381 5.76 -20.30 -19.25
C LEU A 381 5.14 -20.37 -20.65
N GLN A 382 3.95 -19.82 -20.84
CA GLN A 382 3.14 -20.06 -22.05
C GLN A 382 2.75 -18.78 -22.81
N GLU A 383 2.61 -17.64 -22.12
CA GLU A 383 2.02 -16.44 -22.74
C GLU A 383 3.00 -15.28 -22.93
N SER A 384 3.91 -15.05 -21.98
CA SER A 384 4.85 -13.94 -21.99
C SER A 384 6.03 -14.19 -22.92
N LEU A 385 6.43 -13.16 -23.68
CA LEU A 385 7.59 -13.22 -24.58
C LEU A 385 8.89 -12.78 -23.89
N ALA A 386 8.81 -12.23 -22.69
CA ALA A 386 9.96 -11.65 -21.98
C ALA A 386 10.95 -12.69 -21.47
N LYS A 387 12.19 -12.24 -21.24
CA LYS A 387 13.22 -13.05 -20.57
C LYS A 387 13.00 -12.97 -19.07
N TYR A 388 12.87 -14.11 -18.40
CA TYR A 388 12.70 -14.15 -16.95
C TYR A 388 13.99 -14.56 -16.24
N ARG A 389 14.38 -13.79 -15.21
CA ARG A 389 15.40 -14.21 -14.24
C ARG A 389 14.79 -14.32 -12.86
N LEU A 390 14.79 -15.54 -12.34
CA LEU A 390 14.22 -15.86 -11.04
C LEU A 390 15.32 -16.06 -10.01
N LEU A 391 15.42 -15.16 -9.04
CA LEU A 391 16.16 -15.38 -7.81
C LEU A 391 15.35 -16.29 -6.89
N MET A 392 15.78 -17.53 -6.77
CA MET A 392 15.15 -18.51 -5.89
C MET A 392 15.80 -18.52 -4.51
N ALA A 393 15.00 -18.75 -3.46
CA ALA A 393 15.55 -18.95 -2.12
C ALA A 393 16.41 -20.23 -2.08
N ALA A 394 17.53 -20.19 -1.34
CA ALA A 394 18.41 -21.35 -1.19
C ALA A 394 17.67 -22.53 -0.52
N PRO A 395 17.94 -23.79 -0.91
CA PRO A 395 17.22 -24.97 -0.40
C PRO A 395 17.27 -25.15 1.12
N GLU A 396 18.28 -24.58 1.78
CA GLU A 396 18.59 -24.73 3.20
C GLU A 396 17.84 -23.75 4.12
N VAL A 397 17.23 -22.68 3.59
CA VAL A 397 16.38 -21.75 4.38
C VAL A 397 14.93 -22.25 4.43
N ARG A 398 14.76 -23.56 4.56
CA ARG A 398 13.47 -24.22 4.79
C ARG A 398 13.20 -24.28 6.30
N GLU A 399 12.79 -23.16 6.88
CA GLU A 399 11.75 -23.25 7.91
C GLU A 399 10.48 -23.71 7.19
N GLU A 400 10.32 -25.03 7.05
CA GLU A 400 9.14 -25.78 6.58
C GLU A 400 8.14 -24.98 5.72
N ILE A 401 8.56 -24.53 4.54
CA ILE A 401 7.63 -24.33 3.43
C ILE A 401 7.55 -25.69 2.73
N VAL A 402 6.62 -26.51 3.19
CA VAL A 402 6.20 -27.72 2.48
C VAL A 402 5.53 -27.27 1.19
N LEU A 403 6.32 -27.22 0.11
CA LEU A 403 5.81 -27.27 -1.26
C LEU A 403 5.40 -28.73 -1.49
N GLN A 404 4.12 -29.04 -1.31
CA GLN A 404 3.54 -30.24 -1.90
C GLN A 404 3.10 -29.88 -3.31
N TRP A 405 3.69 -30.58 -4.27
CA TRP A 405 3.36 -30.57 -5.69
C TRP A 405 1.92 -30.95 -5.95
#